data_AF-A0A851P657-F1
#
_entry.id   AF-A0A851P657-F1
#
_cell.length_a   1.000
_cell.length_b   1.000
_cell.length_c   1.000
_cell.angle_alpha   90.00
_cell.angle_beta   90.00
_cell.angle_gamma   90.00
#
_symmetry.space_group_name_H-M   'P 1'
#
loop_
_entity.id
_entity.type
_entity.pdbx_description
1 polymer ?
#
loop_
_entity_poly.entity_id
_entity_poly.type
_entity_poly.pdbx_seq_one_letter_code
_entity_poly.pdbx_strand_id
1 'polypeptide(L)'
;AAIPCSAYRSDWGSPRIEWKFQKGSSLVLFYYGGELTDPYKSRVQFSPTSIHFSTVTREDTGKYICEVVGSSSQISKSEVNLIVQGRSPPRRFCPPGSPPVPWPGRAGPCPHGGC
;
A
#
# COMPACT_ATOMS: atom_id res chain seq x y z
N ALA A 1 6.67 -7.20 -4.63
CA ALA A 1 5.30 -7.26 -5.18
C ALA A 1 5.18 -6.29 -6.34
N ALA A 2 4.67 -6.72 -7.50
CA ALA A 2 4.51 -5.87 -8.68
C ALA A 2 3.07 -5.37 -8.81
N ILE A 3 2.89 -4.08 -9.08
CA ILE A 3 1.60 -3.44 -9.29
C ILE A 3 1.56 -2.93 -10.74
N PRO A 4 0.70 -3.51 -11.62
CA PRO A 4 0.66 -3.15 -13.03
C PRO A 4 0.00 -1.79 -13.27
N CYS A 5 0.50 -1.07 -14.28
CA CYS A 5 -0.15 0.09 -14.89
C CYS A 5 -0.75 -0.31 -16.24
N SER A 6 -2.00 -0.79 -16.24
CA SER A 6 -2.71 -1.13 -17.48
C SER A 6 -3.13 0.09 -18.30
N ALA A 7 -2.96 1.30 -17.76
CA ALA A 7 -3.14 2.57 -18.46
C ALA A 7 -1.97 2.92 -19.40
N TYR A 8 -0.80 2.29 -19.24
CA TYR A 8 0.34 2.57 -20.11
C TYR A 8 0.05 2.19 -21.56
N ARG A 9 0.51 3.03 -22.48
CA ARG A 9 0.35 2.92 -23.93
C ARG A 9 1.68 3.27 -24.58
N SER A 10 2.32 2.30 -25.23
CA SER A 10 3.64 2.49 -25.85
C SER A 10 3.59 3.41 -27.07
N ASP A 11 2.43 3.56 -27.69
CA ASP A 11 2.14 4.44 -28.82
C ASP A 11 1.97 5.92 -28.44
N TRP A 12 1.96 6.26 -27.14
CA TRP A 12 1.69 7.63 -26.66
C TRP A 12 2.92 8.55 -26.55
N GLY A 13 4.05 8.18 -27.15
CA GLY A 13 5.22 9.05 -27.33
C GLY A 13 5.74 9.68 -26.03
N SER A 14 6.63 8.99 -25.32
CA SER A 14 7.19 9.44 -24.03
C SER A 14 6.13 9.98 -23.05
N PRO A 15 5.09 9.18 -22.72
CA PRO A 15 3.99 9.67 -21.89
C PRO A 15 4.48 10.00 -20.47
N ARG A 16 3.88 11.02 -19.85
CA ARG A 16 4.09 11.31 -18.42
C ARG A 16 3.30 10.32 -17.60
N ILE A 17 3.97 9.66 -16.65
CA ILE A 17 3.37 8.67 -15.77
C ILE A 17 3.43 9.19 -14.34
N GLU A 18 2.32 9.11 -13.64
CA GLU A 18 2.16 9.53 -12.26
C GLU A 18 1.55 8.39 -11.44
N TRP A 19 2.04 8.21 -10.21
CA TRP A 19 1.44 7.25 -9.28
C TRP A 19 0.94 7.91 -8.01
N LYS A 20 -0.29 7.55 -7.65
CA LYS A 20 -0.97 8.00 -6.44
C LYS A 20 -1.34 6.79 -5.58
N PHE A 21 -1.18 6.93 -4.27
CA PHE A 21 -1.63 5.95 -3.28
C PHE A 21 -2.79 6.54 -2.49
N GLN A 22 -3.89 5.79 -2.42
CA GLN A 22 -5.10 6.18 -1.71
C GLN A 22 -5.41 5.18 -0.59
N LYS A 23 -5.61 5.71 0.62
CA LYS A 23 -6.02 4.93 1.80
C LYS A 23 -7.05 5.72 2.60
N GLY A 24 -8.30 5.23 2.63
CA GLY A 24 -9.43 6.01 3.14
C GLY A 24 -9.61 7.29 2.33
N SER A 25 -9.64 8.44 3.00
CA SER A 25 -9.71 9.77 2.39
C SER A 25 -8.34 10.35 2.02
N SER A 26 -7.24 9.74 2.47
CA SER A 26 -5.88 10.22 2.16
C SER A 26 -5.47 9.82 0.75
N LEU A 27 -4.91 10.78 0.01
CA LEU A 27 -4.34 10.60 -1.34
C LEU A 27 -2.93 11.17 -1.36
N VAL A 28 -1.96 10.38 -1.79
CA VAL A 28 -0.54 10.76 -1.84
C VAL A 28 -0.03 10.56 -3.26
N LEU A 29 0.46 11.62 -3.90
CA LEU A 29 1.27 11.51 -5.12
C LEU A 29 2.68 11.08 -4.72
N PHE A 30 3.10 9.89 -5.12
CA PHE A 30 4.38 9.32 -4.70
C PHE A 30 5.35 9.01 -5.84
N TYR A 31 4.91 9.13 -7.09
CA TYR A 31 5.79 9.14 -8.26
C TYR A 31 5.35 10.24 -9.22
N TYR A 32 6.26 11.14 -9.55
CA TYR A 32 6.04 12.22 -10.51
C TYR A 32 7.37 12.68 -11.09
N GLY A 33 7.40 13.01 -12.38
CA GLY A 33 8.59 13.59 -13.02
C GLY A 33 9.82 12.67 -13.03
N GLY A 34 9.65 11.35 -12.98
CA GLY A 34 10.76 10.40 -12.91
C GLY A 34 11.20 10.05 -11.48
N GLU A 35 10.65 10.71 -10.46
CA GLU A 35 11.12 10.63 -9.09
C GLU A 35 10.08 10.00 -8.16
N LEU A 36 10.55 9.13 -7.27
CA LEU A 36 9.76 8.62 -6.15
C LEU A 36 9.87 9.59 -4.95
N THR A 37 8.81 9.74 -4.16
CA THR A 37 8.89 10.46 -2.89
C THR A 37 9.25 9.52 -1.73
N ASP A 38 9.70 10.07 -0.61
CA ASP A 38 9.83 9.30 0.62
C ASP A 38 8.43 8.97 1.18
N PRO A 39 8.21 7.75 1.72
CA PRO A 39 9.18 6.69 2.02
C PRO A 39 9.31 5.62 0.90
N TYR A 40 8.99 5.92 -0.36
CA TYR A 40 8.95 4.94 -1.45
C TYR A 40 10.29 4.76 -2.17
N LYS A 41 11.18 5.76 -2.15
CA LYS A 41 12.49 5.75 -2.84
C LYS A 41 13.35 4.51 -2.57
N SER A 42 13.41 4.05 -1.33
CA SER A 42 14.28 2.94 -0.92
C SER A 42 13.70 1.55 -1.19
N ARG A 43 12.43 1.46 -1.58
CA ARG A 43 11.69 0.19 -1.60
C ARG A 43 10.80 -0.01 -2.82
N VAL A 44 10.66 0.98 -3.69
CA VAL A 44 9.91 0.89 -4.94
C VAL A 44 10.85 1.09 -6.12
N GLN A 45 10.73 0.23 -7.11
CA GLN A 45 11.36 0.39 -8.41
C GLN A 45 10.28 0.72 -9.44
N PHE A 46 10.53 1.74 -10.26
CA PHE A 46 9.60 2.16 -11.30
C PHE A 46 9.93 1.51 -12.64
N SER A 47 8.87 1.21 -13.41
CA SER A 47 8.92 0.95 -14.84
C SER A 47 7.67 1.56 -15.50
N PRO A 48 7.68 1.81 -16.82
CA PRO A 48 6.51 2.38 -17.49
C PRO A 48 5.22 1.56 -17.33
N THR A 49 5.34 0.22 -17.25
CA THR A 49 4.20 -0.70 -17.19
C THR A 49 3.84 -1.13 -15.77
N SER A 50 4.66 -0.81 -14.75
CA SER A 50 4.43 -1.25 -13.37
C SER A 50 5.34 -0.56 -12.36
N ILE A 51 4.96 -0.61 -11.08
CA ILE A 51 5.88 -0.37 -9.96
C ILE A 51 6.13 -1.69 -9.21
N HIS A 52 7.34 -1.85 -8.70
CA HIS A 52 7.75 -3.04 -7.96
C HIS A 52 8.21 -2.68 -6.54
N PHE A 53 7.46 -3.12 -5.54
CA PHE A 53 7.86 -3.05 -4.14
C PHE A 53 8.83 -4.19 -3.81
N SER A 54 10.03 -3.88 -3.30
CA SER A 54 10.98 -4.89 -2.80
C SER A 54 10.41 -5.63 -1.59
N THR A 55 9.81 -4.89 -0.66
CA THR A 55 9.13 -5.40 0.53
C THR A 55 7.79 -4.70 0.69
N VAL A 56 6.76 -5.46 1.04
CA VAL A 56 5.42 -4.94 1.35
C VAL A 56 5.06 -5.18 2.81
N THR A 57 4.46 -4.20 3.47
CA THR A 57 3.95 -4.29 4.84
C THR A 57 2.43 -4.10 4.86
N ARG A 58 1.78 -4.31 6.01
CA ARG A 58 0.34 -4.02 6.16
C ARG A 58 0.01 -2.55 5.89
N GLU A 59 0.96 -1.64 6.06
CA GLU A 59 0.75 -0.20 5.82
C GLU A 59 0.51 0.10 4.35
N ASP A 60 1.11 -0.70 3.46
CA ASP A 60 0.99 -0.62 2.00
C ASP A 60 -0.38 -1.10 1.48
N THR A 61 -1.25 -1.62 2.36
CA THR A 61 -2.62 -1.96 1.96
C THR A 61 -3.39 -0.68 1.60
N GLY A 62 -3.87 -0.62 0.37
CA GLY A 62 -4.61 0.51 -0.18
C GLY A 62 -4.72 0.44 -1.70
N LYS A 63 -5.22 1.53 -2.29
CA LYS A 63 -5.44 1.65 -3.73
C LYS A 63 -4.26 2.38 -4.37
N TYR A 64 -3.68 1.77 -5.37
CA TYR A 64 -2.64 2.34 -6.22
C TYR A 64 -3.23 2.77 -7.55
N ILE A 65 -3.00 4.01 -7.92
CA ILE A 65 -3.57 4.64 -9.10
C ILE A 65 -2.41 5.04 -10.00
N CYS A 66 -2.38 4.47 -11.21
CA CYS A 66 -1.47 4.91 -12.27
C CYS A 66 -2.25 5.80 -13.24
N GLU A 67 -1.73 7.01 -13.46
CA GLU A 67 -2.27 7.97 -14.43
C GLU A 67 -1.20 8.25 -15.49
N VAL A 68 -1.59 8.13 -16.75
CA VAL A 68 -0.70 8.23 -17.92
C VAL A 68 -1.24 9.33 -18.82
N VAL A 69 -0.40 10.32 -19.09
CA VAL A 69 -0.73 11.47 -19.92
C VAL A 69 0.13 11.42 -21.19
N GLY A 70 -0.52 11.24 -22.33
CA GLY A 70 0.13 11.24 -23.66
C GLY A 70 0.43 12.64 -24.15
N SER A 71 1.29 12.76 -25.18
CA SER A 71 1.73 14.06 -25.70
C SER A 71 0.59 14.88 -26.32
N SER A 72 -0.45 14.23 -26.84
CA SER A 72 -1.65 14.86 -27.41
C SER A 72 -2.79 15.00 -26.38
N SER A 73 -2.44 15.20 -25.11
CA SER A 73 -3.37 15.42 -24.00
C SER A 73 -4.35 14.27 -23.73
N GLN A 74 -4.11 13.06 -24.26
CA GLN A 74 -4.87 11.89 -23.84
C GLN A 74 -4.50 11.54 -22.40
N ILE A 75 -5.49 11.10 -21.63
CA ILE A 75 -5.31 10.66 -20.26
C ILE A 75 -5.86 9.24 -20.15
N SER A 76 -5.08 8.34 -19.58
CA SER A 76 -5.51 6.99 -19.21
C SER A 76 -5.23 6.74 -17.75
N LYS A 77 -6.10 5.96 -17.10
CA LYS A 77 -6.02 5.69 -15.67
C LYS A 77 -6.28 4.21 -15.39
N SER A 78 -5.50 3.64 -14.48
CA SER A 78 -5.70 2.27 -13.97
C SER A 78 -5.57 2.26 -12.44
N GLU A 79 -6.35 1.39 -11.79
CA GLU A 79 -6.40 1.28 -10.33
C GLU A 79 -6.18 -0.18 -9.90
N VAL A 80 -5.38 -0.38 -8.87
CA VAL A 80 -5.12 -1.69 -8.26
C VAL A 80 -5.28 -1.59 -6.74
N ASN A 81 -6.09 -2.45 -6.14
CA ASN A 81 -6.20 -2.54 -4.69
C ASN A 81 -5.22 -3.60 -4.17
N LEU A 82 -4.14 -3.17 -3.50
CA LEU A 82 -3.20 -4.08 -2.85
C LEU A 82 -3.70 -4.42 -1.45
N ILE A 83 -3.78 -5.70 -1.14
CA ILE A 83 -4.10 -6.20 0.21
C ILE A 83 -2.92 -7.03 0.70
N VAL A 84 -2.22 -6.54 1.72
CA VAL A 84 -1.10 -7.26 2.34
C VAL A 84 -1.61 -7.97 3.58
N GLN A 85 -1.79 -9.28 3.46
CA GLN A 85 -2.10 -10.12 4.61
C GLN A 85 -0.84 -10.24 5.47
N GLY A 86 -0.89 -9.79 6.71
CA GLY A 86 0.22 -10.10 7.63
C GLY A 86 -0.01 -11.47 8.24
N ARG A 87 1.07 -12.16 8.58
CA ARG A 87 1.04 -13.36 9.40
C ARG A 87 0.25 -13.03 10.67
N SER A 88 -0.93 -13.63 10.86
CA SER A 88 -1.56 -13.58 12.18
C SER A 88 -0.51 -14.09 13.17
N PRO A 89 -0.26 -13.42 14.30
CA PRO A 89 0.41 -14.10 15.39
C PRO A 89 -0.30 -15.44 15.58
N PRO A 90 0.42 -16.56 15.77
CA PRO A 90 -0.25 -17.78 16.21
C PRO A 90 -1.10 -17.36 17.41
N ARG A 91 -2.38 -17.73 17.41
CA ARG A 91 -3.23 -17.51 18.58
C ARG A 91 -2.40 -18.04 19.76
N ARG A 92 -2.04 -17.17 20.71
CA ARG A 92 -1.47 -17.64 21.97
C ARG A 92 -2.56 -18.53 22.54
N PHE A 93 -2.35 -19.84 22.49
CA PHE A 93 -3.22 -20.77 23.17
C PHE A 93 -3.05 -20.42 24.64
N CYS A 94 -4.04 -19.78 25.24
CA CYS A 94 -4.07 -19.65 26.70
C CYS A 94 -4.52 -21.03 27.20
N PRO A 95 -3.62 -21.85 27.76
CA PRO A 95 -4.06 -23.10 28.38
C PRO A 95 -5.06 -22.77 29.50
N PRO A 96 -6.08 -23.64 29.71
CA PRO A 96 -6.95 -23.54 30.87
C PRO A 96 -6.09 -23.47 32.15
N GLY A 97 -6.28 -22.43 32.97
CA GLY A 97 -5.49 -22.22 34.20
C GLY A 97 -4.32 -21.23 34.09
N SER A 98 -4.17 -20.51 32.97
CA SER A 98 -3.19 -19.41 32.87
C SER A 98 -3.50 -18.32 33.91
N PRO A 99 -2.52 -17.85 34.71
CA PRO A 99 -2.74 -16.76 35.64
C PRO A 99 -3.03 -15.44 34.88
N PRO A 100 -3.85 -14.54 35.45
CA PRO A 100 -4.08 -13.22 34.85
C PRO A 100 -2.75 -12.47 34.74
N VAL A 101 -2.45 -11.97 33.54
CA VAL A 101 -1.29 -11.09 33.34
C VAL A 101 -1.52 -9.76 34.06
N PRO A 102 -0.58 -9.28 34.89
CA PRO A 102 -0.66 -7.96 35.47
C PRO A 102 -0.46 -6.92 34.36
N TRP A 103 -1.48 -6.12 34.09
CA TRP A 103 -1.33 -4.94 33.24
C TRP A 103 -0.52 -3.87 33.97
N PRO A 104 0.51 -3.26 33.35
CA PRO A 104 1.07 -2.04 33.89
C PRO A 104 0.08 -0.90 33.63
N GLY A 105 -0.67 -0.51 34.66
CA GLY A 105 -1.16 0.86 34.80
C GLY A 105 -2.59 1.20 34.38
N ARG A 106 -3.56 0.28 34.28
CA ARG A 106 -4.99 0.64 34.25
C ARG A 106 -5.89 -0.47 34.81
N ALA A 107 -6.57 -0.16 35.92
CA ALA A 107 -7.68 -0.94 36.41
C ALA A 107 -8.94 -0.55 35.60
N GLY A 108 -9.39 -1.46 34.73
CA GLY A 108 -10.65 -1.32 34.00
C GLY A 108 -11.10 -2.68 33.46
N PRO A 109 -12.40 -2.99 33.45
CA PRO A 109 -12.90 -4.23 32.86
C PRO A 109 -12.60 -4.25 31.36
N CYS A 110 -12.28 -5.43 30.84
CA CYS A 110 -12.08 -5.66 29.41
C CYS A 110 -13.37 -5.27 28.66
N PRO A 111 -13.32 -4.39 27.64
CA PRO A 111 -14.46 -4.24 26.75
C PRO A 111 -14.71 -5.59 26.07
N HIS A 112 -15.94 -6.08 26.24
CA HIS A 112 -16.38 -7.40 25.84
C HIS A 112 -15.92 -7.77 24.43
N GLY A 113 -15.32 -8.96 24.30
CA GLY A 113 -15.19 -9.68 23.03
C GLY A 113 -13.78 -9.90 22.50
N GLY A 114 -12.74 -9.51 23.22
CA GLY A 114 -11.37 -9.85 22.87
C GLY A 114 -10.45 -9.67 24.06
N CYS A 115 -9.68 -10.71 24.40
CA CYS A 115 -8.51 -10.57 25.25
C CYS A 115 -7.37 -9.90 24.48
#